data_AF-A0A2E1NGG0-F1
#
_entry.id   AF-A0A2E1NGG0-F1
#
_cell.length_a   1.000
_cell.length_b   1.000
_cell.length_c   1.000
_cell.angle_alpha   90.00
_cell.angle_beta   90.00
_cell.angle_gamma   90.00
#
_symmetry.space_group_name_H-M   'P 1'
#
loop_
_entity.id
_entity.type
_entity.pdbx_description
1 polymer ?
#
loop_
_entity_poly.entity_id
_entity_poly.type
_entity_poly.pdbx_seq_one_letter_code
_entity_poly.pdbx_strand_id
1 'polypeptide(L)'
;MVKSIKKRLRNFLLIASLLVFVNVLFSELLSDDKPHYKKENDISMNLRYHKPEYLLKNSINSYSIIHFIEYFLLSLLPFIKLVHIVFISITWEVLELFIPSDWARESWANKVCDLVFNFFGFYFSKKLFYK
;
A
#
# COMPACT_ATOMS: atom_id res chain seq x y z
N MET A 1 -5.13 -32.09 2.44
CA MET A 1 -5.01 -30.87 3.26
C MET A 1 -3.84 -29.95 2.83
N VAL A 2 -2.60 -30.43 2.79
CA VAL A 2 -1.40 -29.63 2.46
C VAL A 2 -1.44 -28.96 1.07
N LYS A 3 -1.94 -29.63 0.04
CA LYS A 3 -2.08 -29.07 -1.32
C LYS A 3 -3.02 -27.87 -1.38
N SER A 4 -4.08 -27.85 -0.56
CA SER A 4 -5.05 -26.75 -0.48
C SER A 4 -4.43 -25.51 0.18
N ILE A 5 -3.67 -25.71 1.26
CA ILE A 5 -2.96 -24.65 1.97
C ILE A 5 -1.90 -24.00 1.06
N LYS A 6 -1.08 -24.81 0.37
CA LYS A 6 -0.07 -24.31 -0.59
C LYS A 6 -0.71 -23.49 -1.72
N LYS A 7 -1.87 -23.91 -2.24
CA LYS A 7 -2.61 -23.17 -3.28
C LYS A 7 -3.13 -21.83 -2.76
N ARG A 8 -3.68 -21.78 -1.55
CA ARG A 8 -4.17 -20.54 -0.91
C ARG A 8 -3.02 -19.56 -0.65
N LEU A 9 -1.89 -20.06 -0.14
CA LEU A 9 -0.69 -19.25 0.08
C LEU A 9 -0.14 -18.66 -1.23
N ARG A 10 -0.02 -19.48 -2.27
CA ARG A 10 0.41 -19.02 -3.60
C ARG A 10 -0.50 -17.92 -4.14
N ASN A 11 -1.81 -18.11 -4.06
CA ASN A 11 -2.77 -17.11 -4.54
C ASN A 11 -2.65 -15.81 -3.74
N PHE A 12 -2.51 -15.89 -2.41
CA PHE A 12 -2.28 -14.73 -1.57
C PHE A 12 -1.02 -13.95 -1.97
N LEU A 13 0.10 -14.65 -2.18
CA LEU A 13 1.36 -14.04 -2.61
C LEU A 13 1.26 -13.37 -3.99
N LEU A 14 0.56 -14.00 -4.94
CA LEU A 14 0.32 -13.42 -6.26
C LEU A 14 -0.50 -12.13 -6.17
N ILE A 15 -1.49 -12.10 -5.28
CA ILE A 15 -2.33 -10.91 -5.10
C ILE A 15 -1.57 -9.80 -4.38
N ALA A 16 -0.80 -10.12 -3.34
CA ALA A 16 0.06 -9.15 -2.68
C ALA A 16 1.07 -8.55 -3.66
N SER A 17 1.68 -9.39 -4.51
CA SER A 17 2.57 -8.93 -5.58
C SER A 17 1.86 -8.05 -6.60
N LEU A 18 0.62 -8.36 -6.96
CA LEU A 18 -0.17 -7.55 -7.89
C LEU A 18 -0.53 -6.20 -7.28
N LEU A 19 -0.89 -6.14 -6.00
CA LEU A 19 -1.16 -4.89 -5.29
C LEU A 19 0.07 -3.99 -5.25
N VAL A 20 1.23 -4.55 -4.91
CA VAL A 20 2.50 -3.81 -4.95
C VAL A 20 2.76 -3.27 -6.36
N PHE A 21 2.56 -4.10 -7.39
CA PHE A 21 2.73 -3.69 -8.78
C PHE A 21 1.77 -2.58 -9.20
N VAL A 22 0.48 -2.68 -8.82
CA VAL A 22 -0.54 -1.67 -9.11
C VAL A 22 -0.22 -0.36 -8.40
N ASN A 23 0.16 -0.39 -7.12
CA ASN A 23 0.54 0.81 -6.38
C ASN A 23 1.77 1.48 -6.99
N VAL A 24 2.81 0.71 -7.32
CA VAL A 24 4.01 1.26 -7.99
C VAL A 24 3.64 1.85 -9.35
N LEU A 25 2.83 1.16 -10.16
CA LEU A 25 2.37 1.69 -11.45
C LEU A 25 1.51 2.94 -11.32
N PHE A 26 0.58 2.98 -10.36
CA PHE A 26 -0.25 4.16 -10.12
C PHE A 26 0.59 5.32 -9.60
N SER A 27 1.59 5.04 -8.75
CA SER A 27 2.53 6.06 -8.30
C SER A 27 3.32 6.64 -9.47
N GLU A 28 3.77 5.82 -10.42
CA GLU A 28 4.46 6.29 -11.63
C GLU A 28 3.52 7.07 -12.56
N LEU A 29 2.25 6.65 -12.65
CA LEU A 29 1.24 7.28 -13.50
C LEU A 29 0.74 8.62 -12.93
N LEU A 30 0.67 8.74 -11.60
CA LEU A 30 0.14 9.91 -10.88
C LEU A 30 1.24 10.85 -10.38
N SER A 31 2.51 10.45 -10.49
CA SER A 31 3.63 11.35 -10.27
C SER A 31 3.66 12.36 -11.42
N ASP A 32 3.24 13.59 -11.12
CA ASP A 32 3.35 14.73 -12.06
C ASP A 32 4.79 15.27 -12.18
N ASP A 33 5.77 14.72 -11.45
CA ASP A 33 7.08 15.35 -11.34
C ASP A 33 8.23 14.67 -12.08
N LYS A 34 8.95 15.54 -12.81
CA LYS A 34 10.26 15.30 -13.41
C LYS A 34 11.23 14.85 -12.31
N PRO A 35 12.18 13.95 -12.62
CA PRO A 35 13.13 13.46 -11.63
C PRO A 35 14.04 14.60 -11.14
N HIS A 36 13.78 15.15 -9.96
CA HIS A 36 14.78 15.86 -9.18
C HIS A 36 15.73 14.86 -8.49
N TYR A 37 16.34 13.99 -9.29
CA TYR A 37 17.38 13.08 -8.82
C TYR A 37 18.69 13.84 -8.76
N LYS A 38 19.10 14.29 -7.58
CA LYS A 38 20.51 14.66 -7.36
C LYS A 38 21.31 13.36 -7.41
N LYS A 39 21.90 13.08 -8.59
CA LYS A 39 22.72 11.90 -8.85
C LYS A 39 23.98 11.93 -7.98
N GLU A 40 23.87 11.36 -6.79
CA GLU A 40 25.02 11.03 -5.96
C GLU A 40 25.39 9.57 -6.26
N ASN A 41 26.54 9.39 -6.93
CA ASN A 41 27.06 8.09 -7.37
C ASN A 41 27.60 7.28 -6.19
N ASP A 42 26.73 6.85 -5.28
CA ASP A 42 27.11 6.01 -4.15
C ASP A 42 26.45 4.64 -4.30
N ILE A 43 27.24 3.66 -4.74
CA ILE A 43 26.83 2.26 -5.02
C ILE A 43 26.40 1.52 -3.73
N SER A 44 26.40 2.21 -2.59
CA SER A 44 26.00 1.76 -1.25
C SER A 44 24.65 2.32 -0.75
N MET A 45 23.72 2.72 -1.63
CA MET A 45 22.40 3.21 -1.23
C MET A 45 21.30 2.37 -1.84
N ASN A 46 20.52 1.64 -1.03
CA ASN A 46 19.15 1.23 -1.42
C ASN A 46 18.20 0.88 -0.25
N LEU A 47 18.56 1.15 1.00
CA LEU A 47 17.69 0.92 2.18
C LEU A 47 17.88 2.02 3.24
N ARG A 48 18.02 3.27 2.81
CA ARG A 48 18.03 4.39 3.77
C ARG A 48 16.60 4.63 4.24
N TYR A 49 16.45 4.78 5.55
CA TYR A 49 15.19 5.19 6.16
C TYR A 49 14.94 6.67 5.87
N HIS A 50 13.78 6.98 5.33
CA HIS A 50 13.28 8.31 5.03
C HIS A 50 12.10 8.59 5.98
N LYS A 51 12.33 9.49 6.94
CA LYS A 51 11.30 9.90 7.89
C LYS A 51 10.34 10.91 7.24
N PRO A 52 9.01 10.79 7.43
CA PRO A 52 8.08 11.86 7.11
C PRO A 52 8.47 13.19 7.77
N GLU A 53 8.50 14.26 6.99
CA GLU A 53 8.88 15.59 7.48
C GLU A 53 7.79 16.22 8.37
N TYR A 54 6.52 15.90 8.10
CA TYR A 54 5.37 16.49 8.75
C TYR A 54 4.56 15.47 9.53
N LEU A 55 3.91 15.93 10.60
CA LEU A 55 2.98 15.10 11.38
C LEU A 55 1.58 15.08 10.75
N LEU A 56 1.01 16.24 10.41
CA LEU A 56 -0.43 16.36 10.03
C LEU A 56 -0.68 16.92 8.62
N LYS A 57 0.36 17.40 7.93
CA LYS A 57 0.20 18.06 6.63
C LYS A 57 -0.37 17.07 5.61
N ASN A 58 -1.42 17.46 4.89
CA ASN A 58 -2.05 16.64 3.83
C ASN A 58 -2.36 15.20 4.30
N SER A 59 -3.06 15.07 5.42
CA SER A 59 -3.39 13.78 6.03
C SER A 59 -4.31 12.89 5.17
N ILE A 60 -4.93 13.43 4.12
CA ILE A 60 -5.73 12.68 3.14
C ILE A 60 -5.41 13.26 1.77
N ASN A 61 -5.19 12.39 0.78
CA ASN A 61 -4.89 12.78 -0.59
C ASN A 61 -5.55 11.81 -1.60
N SER A 62 -5.14 11.87 -2.87
CA SER A 62 -5.63 10.97 -3.90
C SER A 62 -5.21 9.51 -3.68
N TYR A 63 -4.04 9.26 -3.06
CA TYR A 63 -3.59 7.91 -2.72
C TYR A 63 -4.50 7.27 -1.67
N SER A 64 -5.00 8.02 -0.68
CA SER A 64 -6.01 7.52 0.27
C SER A 64 -7.28 6.97 -0.41
N ILE A 65 -7.71 7.60 -1.51
CA ILE A 65 -8.86 7.12 -2.30
C ILE A 65 -8.50 5.81 -3.03
N ILE A 66 -7.30 5.73 -3.59
CA ILE A 66 -6.80 4.52 -4.25
C ILE A 66 -6.74 3.36 -3.25
N HIS A 67 -6.19 3.61 -2.06
CA HIS A 67 -6.19 2.68 -0.92
C HIS A 67 -7.58 2.11 -0.63
N PHE A 68 -8.61 2.95 -0.55
CA PHE A 68 -9.98 2.48 -0.38
C PHE A 68 -10.45 1.57 -1.52
N ILE A 69 -10.23 1.97 -2.78
CA ILE A 69 -10.68 1.21 -3.96
C ILE A 69 -9.95 -0.13 -4.06
N GLU A 70 -8.64 -0.14 -3.86
CA GLU A 70 -7.82 -1.35 -3.93
C GLU A 70 -8.26 -2.37 -2.89
N TYR A 71 -8.47 -1.94 -1.65
CA TYR A 71 -8.86 -2.83 -0.57
C TYR A 71 -10.32 -3.27 -0.65
N PHE A 72 -11.17 -2.46 -1.26
CA PHE A 72 -12.53 -2.84 -1.65
C PHE A 72 -12.53 -3.97 -2.70
N LEU A 73 -11.69 -3.86 -3.74
CA LEU A 73 -11.58 -4.89 -4.77
C LEU A 73 -10.92 -6.15 -4.23
N LEU A 74 -9.88 -5.99 -3.41
CA LEU A 74 -9.17 -7.09 -2.76
C LEU A 74 -10.09 -7.92 -1.88
N SER A 75 -11.01 -7.29 -1.15
CA SER A 75 -11.94 -7.98 -0.25
C SER A 75 -13.05 -8.74 -0.97
N LEU A 76 -13.27 -8.50 -2.26
CA LEU A 76 -14.17 -9.32 -3.09
C LEU A 76 -13.68 -10.76 -3.19
N LEU A 77 -12.39 -11.01 -2.93
CA LEU A 77 -11.85 -12.35 -2.88
C LEU A 77 -12.25 -13.05 -1.57
N PRO A 78 -12.93 -14.21 -1.62
CA PRO A 78 -13.57 -14.81 -0.44
C PRO A 78 -12.56 -15.35 0.58
N PHE A 79 -11.33 -15.66 0.18
CA PHE A 79 -10.29 -16.16 1.08
C PHE A 79 -9.51 -15.05 1.80
N ILE A 80 -9.67 -13.79 1.40
CA ILE A 80 -9.06 -12.66 2.06
C ILE A 80 -9.85 -12.36 3.34
N LYS A 81 -9.10 -12.28 4.45
CA LYS A 81 -9.59 -12.03 5.81
C LYS A 81 -8.96 -10.75 6.36
N LEU A 82 -9.56 -10.17 7.38
CA LEU A 82 -9.08 -8.95 8.04
C LEU A 82 -7.58 -9.01 8.41
N VAL A 83 -7.08 -10.15 8.90
CA VAL A 83 -5.66 -10.31 9.24
C VAL A 83 -4.72 -10.07 8.05
N HIS A 84 -5.14 -10.46 6.84
CA HIS A 84 -4.35 -10.25 5.63
C HIS A 84 -4.29 -8.76 5.28
N ILE A 85 -5.41 -8.06 5.44
CA ILE A 85 -5.53 -6.62 5.18
C ILE A 85 -4.61 -5.84 6.11
N VAL A 86 -4.75 -6.06 7.42
CA VAL A 86 -3.92 -5.40 8.43
C VAL A 86 -2.43 -5.64 8.16
N PHE A 87 -2.05 -6.88 7.84
CA PHE A 87 -0.66 -7.22 7.55
C PHE A 87 -0.13 -6.51 6.29
N ILE A 88 -0.88 -6.53 5.19
CA ILE A 88 -0.48 -5.87 3.93
C ILE A 88 -0.40 -4.35 4.14
N SER A 89 -1.41 -3.74 4.77
CA SER A 89 -1.45 -2.29 4.98
C SER A 89 -0.27 -1.80 5.81
N ILE A 90 0.00 -2.44 6.95
CA ILE A 90 1.16 -2.06 7.79
C ILE A 90 2.47 -2.28 7.05
N THR A 91 2.60 -3.40 6.34
CA THR A 91 3.82 -3.69 5.57
C THR A 91 4.06 -2.63 4.50
N TRP A 92 3.00 -2.19 3.81
CA TRP A 92 3.08 -1.16 2.79
C TRP A 92 3.55 0.18 3.37
N GLU A 93 2.89 0.68 4.42
CA GLU A 93 3.28 1.94 5.07
C GLU A 93 4.72 1.92 5.58
N VAL A 94 5.20 0.76 6.05
CA VAL A 94 6.59 0.59 6.49
C VAL A 94 7.55 0.58 5.31
N LEU A 95 7.19 -0.08 4.20
CA LEU A 95 8.02 -0.13 2.99
C LEU A 95 8.23 1.26 2.39
N GLU A 96 7.20 2.10 2.39
CA GLU A 96 7.28 3.49 1.91
C GLU A 96 8.38 4.30 2.61
N LEU A 97 8.64 4.02 3.89
CA LEU A 97 9.73 4.67 4.64
C LEU A 97 11.11 4.38 4.06
N PHE A 98 11.25 3.39 3.18
CA PHE A 98 12.51 3.06 2.52
C PHE A 98 12.51 3.43 1.03
N ILE A 99 11.39 3.92 0.48
CA ILE A 99 11.27 4.35 -0.91
C ILE A 99 11.71 5.82 -1.03
N PRO A 100 12.73 6.14 -1.86
CA PRO A 100 13.25 7.49 -2.01
C PRO A 100 12.41 8.33 -2.99
N SER A 101 11.09 8.33 -2.83
CA SER A 101 10.14 9.06 -3.69
C SER A 101 9.32 10.06 -2.88
N ASP A 102 8.94 11.18 -3.49
CA ASP A 102 8.15 12.24 -2.83
C ASP A 102 6.77 11.77 -2.40
N TRP A 103 6.10 10.93 -3.19
CA TRP A 103 4.81 10.35 -2.83
C TRP A 103 4.90 9.41 -1.61
N ALA A 104 6.05 8.77 -1.37
CA ALA A 104 6.24 7.90 -0.21
C ALA A 104 6.51 8.70 1.09
N ARG A 105 6.90 9.99 0.96
CA ARG A 105 7.29 10.89 2.06
C ARG A 105 6.13 11.65 2.69
N GLU A 106 4.92 11.13 2.55
CA GLU A 106 3.69 11.69 3.13
C GLU A 106 3.72 11.72 4.67
N SER A 107 2.87 12.58 5.25
CA SER A 107 2.89 12.82 6.70
C SER A 107 2.53 11.58 7.51
N TRP A 108 2.94 11.55 8.78
CA TRP A 108 2.58 10.45 9.69
C TRP A 108 1.06 10.25 9.81
N ALA A 109 0.28 11.32 9.84
CA ALA A 109 -1.18 11.23 9.86
C ALA A 109 -1.75 10.70 8.55
N ASN A 110 -1.13 11.00 7.40
CA ASN A 110 -1.53 10.43 6.13
C ASN A 110 -1.41 8.90 6.15
N LYS A 111 -0.24 8.38 6.54
CA LYS A 111 -0.01 6.93 6.68
C LYS A 111 -1.06 6.25 7.57
N VAL A 112 -1.43 6.90 8.68
CA VAL A 112 -2.50 6.39 9.56
C VAL A 112 -3.86 6.45 8.88
N CYS A 113 -4.17 7.52 8.17
CA CYS A 113 -5.39 7.63 7.37
C CYS A 113 -5.45 6.55 6.29
N ASP A 114 -4.36 6.24 5.61
CA ASP A 114 -4.34 5.19 4.57
C ASP A 114 -4.65 3.80 5.16
N LEU A 115 -4.14 3.49 6.35
CA LEU A 115 -4.58 2.28 7.09
C LEU A 115 -6.10 2.27 7.36
N VAL A 116 -6.68 3.42 7.70
CA VAL A 116 -8.12 3.57 7.93
C VAL A 116 -8.91 3.41 6.63
N PHE A 117 -8.46 3.99 5.53
CA PHE A 117 -9.09 3.85 4.20
C PHE A 117 -9.02 2.40 3.69
N ASN A 118 -7.87 1.74 3.88
CA ASN A 118 -7.69 0.31 3.59
C ASN A 118 -8.72 -0.55 4.35
N PHE A 119 -8.89 -0.27 5.66
CA PHE A 119 -9.87 -0.97 6.49
C PHE A 119 -11.32 -0.71 6.01
N PHE A 120 -11.66 0.55 5.71
CA PHE A 120 -13.00 0.90 5.24
C PHE A 120 -13.33 0.29 3.89
N GLY A 121 -12.39 0.29 2.94
CA GLY A 121 -12.57 -0.37 1.63
C GLY A 121 -12.91 -1.84 1.81
N PHE A 122 -12.10 -2.55 2.61
CA PHE A 122 -12.34 -3.97 2.92
C PHE A 122 -13.70 -4.20 3.59
N TYR A 123 -14.00 -3.45 4.65
CA TYR A 123 -15.23 -3.64 5.43
C TYR A 123 -16.48 -3.31 4.60
N PHE A 124 -16.44 -2.23 3.81
CA PHE A 124 -17.55 -1.80 2.97
C PHE A 124 -17.92 -2.86 1.94
N SER A 125 -16.93 -3.43 1.24
CA SER A 125 -17.16 -4.52 0.28
C SER A 125 -17.64 -5.80 0.95
N LYS A 126 -17.08 -6.17 2.12
CA LYS A 126 -17.62 -7.31 2.88
C LYS A 126 -19.08 -7.10 3.25
N LYS A 127 -19.45 -5.95 3.81
CA LYS A 127 -20.84 -5.65 4.17
C LYS A 127 -21.79 -5.65 2.97
N LEU A 128 -21.33 -5.20 1.80
CA LEU A 128 -22.14 -5.12 0.59
C LEU A 128 -22.38 -6.48 -0.08
N PHE A 129 -21.36 -7.33 -0.16
CA PHE A 129 -21.40 -8.57 -0.94
C PHE A 129 -21.46 -9.86 -0.10
N TYR A 130 -21.06 -9.80 1.16
CA TYR A 130 -20.98 -10.93 2.08
C TYR A 130 -21.78 -10.58 3.34
N LYS A 131 -23.08 -10.86 3.30
CA LYS A 131 -23.99 -10.68 4.45
C LYS A 131 -23.59 -11.56 5.64
#